data_AF-A0A662DSR9-F1
#
_entry.id   AF-A0A662DSR9-F1
#
_cell.length_a   1.000
_cell.length_b   1.000
_cell.length_c   1.000
_cell.angle_alpha   90.00
_cell.angle_beta   90.00
_cell.angle_gamma   90.00
#
_symmetry.space_group_name_H-M   'P 1'
#
loop_
_entity.id
_entity.type
_entity.pdbx_description
1 polymer ?
#
loop_
_entity_poly.entity_id
_entity_poly.type
_entity_poly.pdbx_seq_one_letter_code
_entity_poly.pdbx_strand_id
1 'polypeptide(L)'
;TRVNGVRDSKLLTEAQREALFDRLADWCIAWSVGSASQVECDQLGMSAAQKLAARRAVEGLGVVPDVAVTDGKWDFVTPSVPAVELVVKADLKCLSVATASILAKVVRDREMRESSMHYPHWSFDTNKGYPCPVHKAALSGYGPSAIHRRTWVFMDNYNPWTAIRRVPPAGQSTLF
;
A
#
# COMPACT_ATOMS: atom_id res chain seq x y z
N THR A 1 10.76 13.97 -22.06
CA THR A 1 11.18 15.12 -21.21
C THR A 1 11.72 14.58 -19.89
N ARG A 2 12.84 15.11 -19.34
CA ARG A 2 13.38 14.64 -18.05
C ARG A 2 12.46 15.06 -16.90
N VAL A 3 12.10 14.12 -16.02
CA VAL A 3 11.40 14.43 -14.76
C VAL A 3 12.44 14.61 -13.65
N ASN A 4 12.57 15.83 -13.14
CA ASN A 4 13.48 16.17 -12.05
C ASN A 4 12.72 16.17 -10.71
N GLY A 5 13.42 15.91 -9.60
CA GLY A 5 12.83 15.92 -8.25
C GLY A 5 12.24 14.57 -7.79
N VAL A 6 12.41 13.51 -8.57
CA VAL A 6 11.93 12.16 -8.28
C VAL A 6 13.04 11.42 -7.52
N ARG A 7 13.14 11.66 -6.21
CA ARG A 7 14.02 10.89 -5.31
C ARG A 7 13.29 10.68 -3.98
N ASP A 8 13.33 9.44 -3.49
CA ASP A 8 12.66 8.91 -2.29
C ASP A 8 11.29 9.54 -1.99
N SER A 9 10.22 8.80 -2.28
CA SER A 9 8.85 9.27 -2.00
C SER A 9 8.63 9.65 -0.53
N LYS A 10 9.47 9.16 0.40
CA LYS A 10 9.43 9.46 1.84
C LYS A 10 10.12 10.78 2.21
N LEU A 11 11.00 11.30 1.35
CA LEU A 11 11.61 12.63 1.52
C LEU A 11 10.74 13.76 0.97
N LEU A 12 9.73 13.40 0.17
CA LEU A 12 8.76 14.35 -0.37
C LEU A 12 7.60 14.58 0.59
N THR A 13 7.08 15.81 0.63
CA THR A 13 5.81 16.10 1.30
C THR A 13 4.62 15.57 0.49
N GLU A 14 3.44 15.45 1.12
CA GLU A 14 2.21 15.05 0.40
C GLU A 14 1.91 16.00 -0.77
N ALA A 15 2.02 17.31 -0.56
CA ALA A 15 1.84 18.31 -1.62
C ALA A 15 2.85 18.16 -2.77
N GLN A 16 4.11 17.85 -2.48
CA GLN A 16 5.12 17.59 -3.50
C GLN A 16 4.82 16.32 -4.32
N ARG A 17 4.36 15.24 -3.66
CA ARG A 17 3.97 14.02 -4.35
C ARG A 17 2.76 14.23 -5.25
N GLU A 18 1.73 14.93 -4.76
CA GLU A 18 0.54 15.29 -5.54
C GLU A 18 0.92 16.09 -6.80
N ALA A 19 1.77 17.11 -6.66
CA ALA A 19 2.24 17.93 -7.78
C ALA A 19 3.10 17.16 -8.81
N LEU A 20 3.70 16.04 -8.41
CA LEU A 20 4.46 15.17 -9.29
C LEU A 20 3.61 14.11 -9.99
N PHE A 21 2.42 13.79 -9.46
CA PHE A 21 1.62 12.64 -9.91
C PHE A 21 1.32 12.69 -11.42
N ASP A 22 0.69 13.76 -11.90
CA ASP A 22 0.28 13.86 -13.31
C ASP A 22 1.50 13.88 -14.24
N ARG A 23 2.56 14.60 -13.84
CA ARG A 23 3.82 14.66 -14.60
C ARG A 23 4.52 13.31 -14.73
N LEU A 24 4.43 12.48 -13.70
CA LEU A 24 4.99 11.13 -13.69
C LEU A 24 4.13 10.17 -14.49
N ALA A 25 2.81 10.24 -14.32
CA ALA A 25 1.83 9.47 -15.09
C ALA A 25 1.98 9.72 -16.59
N ASP A 26 2.11 10.99 -17.01
CA ASP A 26 2.32 11.39 -18.41
C ASP A 26 3.70 11.00 -18.95
N TRP A 27 4.69 10.85 -18.07
CA TRP A 27 6.04 10.44 -18.46
C TRP A 27 6.13 8.93 -18.69
N CYS A 28 5.33 8.13 -17.99
CA CYS A 28 5.30 6.69 -18.13
C CYS A 28 4.76 6.26 -19.51
N ILE A 29 5.40 5.27 -20.13
CA ILE A 29 4.85 4.60 -21.32
C ILE A 29 3.51 3.94 -20.98
N ALA A 30 3.46 3.29 -19.83
CA ALA A 30 2.26 2.74 -19.22
C ALA A 30 2.44 2.73 -17.70
N TRP A 31 1.34 2.88 -16.96
CA TRP A 31 1.32 2.72 -15.51
C TRP A 31 -0.03 2.18 -15.05
N SER A 32 -0.03 1.49 -13.92
CA SER A 32 -1.21 0.89 -13.32
C SER A 32 -0.98 0.74 -11.82
N VAL A 33 -2.07 0.77 -11.04
CA VAL A 33 -2.05 0.50 -9.61
C VAL A 33 -2.95 -0.70 -9.34
N GLY A 34 -2.37 -1.72 -8.72
CA GLY A 34 -3.10 -2.86 -8.19
C GLY A 34 -3.25 -2.77 -6.67
N SER A 35 -4.38 -3.21 -6.17
CA SER A 35 -4.72 -3.21 -4.74
C SER A 35 -5.21 -4.57 -4.28
N ALA A 36 -5.11 -4.81 -2.97
CA ALA A 36 -5.76 -5.92 -2.28
C ALA A 36 -6.61 -5.34 -1.15
N SER A 37 -7.87 -5.77 -1.10
CA SER A 37 -8.83 -5.31 -0.10
C SER A 37 -8.43 -5.76 1.31
N GLN A 38 -9.00 -5.13 2.33
CA GLN A 38 -8.86 -5.54 3.71
C GLN A 38 -9.30 -7.00 3.95
N VAL A 39 -10.34 -7.45 3.24
CA VAL A 39 -10.85 -8.83 3.32
C VAL A 39 -9.83 -9.80 2.73
N GLU A 40 -9.27 -9.48 1.57
CA GLU A 40 -8.21 -10.28 0.94
C GLU A 40 -6.94 -10.31 1.79
N CYS A 41 -6.54 -9.18 2.40
CA CYS A 41 -5.43 -9.15 3.35
C CYS A 41 -5.68 -10.06 4.56
N ASP A 42 -6.90 -10.03 5.12
CA ASP A 42 -7.26 -10.85 6.27
C ASP A 42 -7.27 -12.35 5.93
N GLN A 43 -7.73 -12.72 4.72
CA GLN A 43 -7.84 -14.10 4.26
C GLN A 43 -6.51 -14.70 3.79
N LEU A 44 -5.72 -13.94 3.04
CA LEU A 44 -4.50 -14.42 2.38
C LEU A 44 -3.24 -14.22 3.24
N GLY A 45 -3.30 -13.30 4.21
CA GLY A 45 -2.12 -12.74 4.85
C GLY A 45 -1.39 -11.75 3.93
N MET A 46 -0.53 -10.92 4.53
CA MET A 46 0.06 -9.77 3.83
C MET A 46 0.97 -10.14 2.66
N SER A 47 1.79 -11.18 2.77
CA SER A 47 2.71 -11.57 1.69
C SER A 47 1.96 -11.98 0.42
N ALA A 48 0.90 -12.79 0.57
CA ALA A 48 0.09 -13.21 -0.57
C ALA A 48 -0.81 -12.08 -1.08
N ALA A 49 -1.33 -11.22 -0.20
CA ALA A 49 -2.07 -10.02 -0.61
C ALA A 49 -1.19 -9.02 -1.38
N GLN A 50 0.08 -8.87 -1.01
CA GLN A 50 1.05 -8.05 -1.76
C GLN A 50 1.33 -8.65 -3.14
N LYS A 51 1.48 -9.97 -3.25
CA LYS A 51 1.59 -10.65 -4.56
C LYS A 51 0.33 -10.45 -5.42
N LEU A 52 -0.85 -10.53 -4.82
CA LEU A 52 -2.11 -10.27 -5.50
C LEU A 52 -2.19 -8.83 -6.04
N ALA A 53 -1.84 -7.84 -5.21
CA ALA A 53 -1.81 -6.44 -5.63
C ALA A 53 -0.78 -6.19 -6.74
N ALA A 54 0.42 -6.77 -6.62
CA ALA A 54 1.46 -6.65 -7.65
C ALA A 54 1.02 -7.27 -8.99
N ARG A 55 0.43 -8.47 -8.96
CA ARG A 55 -0.15 -9.11 -10.15
C ARG A 55 -1.20 -8.21 -10.82
N ARG A 56 -2.16 -7.68 -10.06
CA ARG A 56 -3.19 -6.76 -10.57
C ARG A 56 -2.59 -5.51 -11.21
N ALA A 57 -1.51 -4.97 -10.61
CA ALA A 57 -0.80 -3.84 -11.18
C ALA A 57 -0.21 -4.19 -12.55
N VAL A 58 0.49 -5.33 -12.66
CA VAL A 58 1.10 -5.80 -13.91
C VAL A 58 0.04 -6.10 -14.98
N GLU A 59 -1.04 -6.80 -14.62
CA GLU A 59 -2.16 -7.10 -15.53
C GLU A 59 -2.81 -5.81 -16.07
N GLY A 60 -2.91 -4.77 -15.24
CA GLY A 60 -3.46 -3.47 -15.64
C GLY A 60 -2.52 -2.60 -16.49
N LEU A 61 -1.24 -2.96 -16.68
CA LEU A 61 -0.32 -2.15 -17.50
C LEU A 61 -0.69 -2.18 -18.99
N GLY A 62 -1.37 -3.22 -19.46
CA GLY A 62 -1.65 -3.42 -20.90
C GLY A 62 -0.39 -3.70 -21.75
N VAL A 63 0.78 -3.76 -21.12
CA VAL A 63 2.07 -4.12 -21.72
C VAL A 63 2.76 -5.15 -20.82
N VAL A 64 3.55 -6.03 -21.41
CA VAL A 64 4.33 -7.03 -20.67
C VAL A 64 5.79 -6.56 -20.61
N PRO A 65 6.31 -6.16 -19.43
CA PRO A 65 7.71 -5.79 -19.30
C PRO A 65 8.60 -7.05 -19.33
N ASP A 66 9.79 -6.93 -19.92
CA ASP A 66 10.78 -8.01 -19.92
C ASP A 66 11.38 -8.27 -18.52
N VAL A 67 11.55 -7.21 -17.74
CA VAL A 67 12.14 -7.23 -16.40
C VAL A 67 11.38 -6.27 -15.47
N ALA A 68 11.10 -6.70 -14.24
CA ALA A 68 10.63 -5.81 -13.17
C ALA A 68 11.74 -5.56 -12.14
N VAL A 69 11.96 -4.29 -11.79
CA VAL A 69 12.83 -3.91 -10.66
C VAL A 69 11.95 -3.65 -9.44
N THR A 70 12.25 -4.28 -8.31
CA THR A 70 11.46 -4.13 -7.07
C THR A 70 12.34 -3.59 -5.94
N ASP A 71 11.76 -2.73 -5.10
CA ASP A 71 12.44 -2.25 -3.89
C ASP A 71 12.33 -3.27 -2.76
N GLY A 72 13.48 -3.75 -2.28
CA GLY A 72 13.56 -4.64 -1.12
C GLY A 72 14.26 -5.97 -1.42
N LYS A 73 13.98 -6.95 -0.55
CA LYS A 73 14.60 -8.29 -0.58
C LYS A 73 13.61 -9.41 -0.94
N TRP A 74 12.34 -9.05 -1.15
CA TRP A 74 11.26 -10.01 -1.31
C TRP A 74 10.67 -9.89 -2.71
N ASP A 75 10.48 -11.04 -3.34
CA ASP A 75 9.82 -11.13 -4.63
C ASP A 75 8.29 -11.22 -4.45
N PHE A 76 7.62 -10.18 -4.92
CA PHE A 76 6.16 -10.10 -4.97
C PHE A 76 5.59 -10.14 -6.38
N VAL A 77 6.43 -10.16 -7.42
CA VAL A 77 6.00 -9.96 -8.81
C VAL A 77 5.93 -11.28 -9.56
N THR A 78 6.84 -12.22 -9.29
CA THR A 78 6.82 -13.55 -9.92
C THR A 78 5.50 -14.28 -9.64
N PRO A 79 4.88 -14.93 -10.65
CA PRO A 79 5.35 -15.15 -12.02
C PRO A 79 4.79 -14.14 -13.05
N SER A 80 4.34 -12.96 -12.62
CA SER A 80 3.65 -12.00 -13.49
C SER A 80 4.53 -11.38 -14.59
N VAL A 81 5.85 -11.50 -14.46
CA VAL A 81 6.84 -11.00 -15.42
C VAL A 81 7.95 -12.04 -15.63
N PRO A 82 8.67 -12.02 -16.77
CA PRO A 82 9.69 -13.02 -17.08
C PRO A 82 10.90 -13.00 -16.13
N ALA A 83 11.32 -11.83 -15.67
CA ALA A 83 12.47 -11.66 -14.79
C ALA A 83 12.24 -10.56 -13.74
N VAL A 84 12.79 -10.76 -12.54
CA VAL A 84 12.66 -9.82 -11.42
C VAL A 84 14.04 -9.52 -10.83
N GLU A 85 14.37 -8.24 -10.71
CA GLU A 85 15.53 -7.75 -9.99
C GLU A 85 15.13 -7.17 -8.63
N LEU A 86 15.67 -7.75 -7.56
CA LEU A 86 15.46 -7.28 -6.18
C LEU A 86 16.60 -6.33 -5.79
N VAL A 87 16.28 -5.06 -5.56
CA VAL A 87 17.29 -4.05 -5.20
C VAL A 87 16.86 -3.36 -3.91
N VAL A 88 17.73 -3.39 -2.90
CA VAL A 88 17.48 -2.68 -1.63
C VAL A 88 17.65 -1.18 -1.84
N LYS A 89 16.62 -0.40 -1.47
CA LYS A 89 16.54 1.06 -1.70
C LYS A 89 16.59 1.38 -3.20
N ALA A 90 15.84 0.61 -3.99
CA ALA A 90 15.79 0.76 -5.44
C ALA A 90 15.21 2.12 -5.84
N ASP A 91 14.29 2.66 -5.05
CA ASP A 91 13.72 4.00 -5.20
C ASP A 91 14.77 5.15 -5.18
N LEU A 92 15.94 4.92 -4.58
CA LEU A 92 17.05 5.89 -4.61
C LEU A 92 17.89 5.82 -5.90
N LYS A 93 17.79 4.73 -6.65
CA LYS A 93 18.70 4.39 -7.76
C LYS A 93 17.98 4.19 -9.10
N CYS A 94 16.70 3.85 -9.08
CA CYS A 94 15.88 3.53 -10.24
C CYS A 94 14.68 4.46 -10.30
N LEU A 95 14.63 5.26 -11.38
CA LEU A 95 13.56 6.23 -11.61
C LEU A 95 12.19 5.55 -11.75
N SER A 96 12.12 4.38 -12.38
CA SER A 96 10.88 3.62 -12.52
C SER A 96 10.31 3.19 -11.17
N VAL A 97 11.17 2.73 -10.25
CA VAL A 97 10.75 2.35 -8.90
C VAL A 97 10.34 3.56 -8.07
N ALA A 98 11.10 4.65 -8.15
CA ALA A 98 10.75 5.90 -7.48
C ALA A 98 9.39 6.44 -7.96
N THR A 99 9.16 6.38 -9.28
CA THR A 99 7.90 6.77 -9.92
C THR A 99 6.74 5.89 -9.44
N ALA A 100 6.90 4.57 -9.50
CA ALA A 100 5.88 3.63 -9.03
C ALA A 100 5.52 3.85 -7.54
N SER A 101 6.52 4.10 -6.69
CA SER A 101 6.33 4.40 -5.27
C SER A 101 5.50 5.67 -5.03
N ILE A 102 5.77 6.74 -5.80
CA ILE A 102 5.00 7.99 -5.71
C ILE A 102 3.56 7.76 -6.19
N LEU A 103 3.37 7.14 -7.36
CA LEU A 103 2.04 6.88 -7.93
C LEU A 103 1.18 6.05 -6.96
N ALA A 104 1.74 4.94 -6.45
CA ALA A 104 1.05 4.08 -5.48
C ALA A 104 0.70 4.83 -4.20
N LYS A 105 1.61 5.66 -3.67
CA LYS A 105 1.39 6.43 -2.44
C LYS A 105 0.29 7.47 -2.61
N VAL A 106 0.31 8.22 -3.71
CA VAL A 106 -0.71 9.25 -3.98
C VAL A 106 -2.09 8.63 -4.18
N VAL A 107 -2.20 7.54 -4.96
CA VAL A 107 -3.48 6.83 -5.13
C VAL A 107 -4.00 6.35 -3.78
N ARG A 108 -3.16 5.70 -2.98
CA ARG A 108 -3.56 5.21 -1.64
C ARG A 108 -3.99 6.35 -0.71
N ASP A 109 -3.28 7.48 -0.72
CA ASP A 109 -3.60 8.63 0.13
C ASP A 109 -4.93 9.28 -0.29
N ARG A 110 -5.23 9.33 -1.60
CA ARG A 110 -6.52 9.78 -2.15
C ARG A 110 -7.67 8.89 -1.68
N GLU A 111 -7.53 7.56 -1.84
CA GLU A 111 -8.54 6.58 -1.37
C GLU A 111 -8.84 6.72 0.13
N MET A 112 -7.83 6.98 0.95
CA MET A 112 -8.03 7.14 2.40
C MET A 112 -8.71 8.45 2.77
N ARG A 113 -8.44 9.55 2.04
CA ARG A 113 -9.18 10.81 2.22
C ARG A 113 -10.65 10.64 1.85
N GLU A 114 -10.94 9.98 0.73
CA GLU A 114 -12.31 9.67 0.32
C GLU A 114 -13.01 8.79 1.36
N SER A 115 -12.36 7.70 1.80
CA SER A 115 -12.89 6.82 2.84
C SER A 115 -13.17 7.56 4.16
N SER A 116 -12.36 8.57 4.50
CA SER A 116 -12.55 9.35 5.72
C SER A 116 -13.89 10.09 5.76
N MET A 117 -14.48 10.41 4.60
CA MET A 117 -15.81 11.02 4.52
C MET A 117 -16.91 10.05 5.00
N HIS A 118 -16.72 8.75 4.77
CA HIS A 118 -17.65 7.70 5.20
C HIS A 118 -17.34 7.17 6.61
N TYR A 119 -16.10 7.34 7.08
CA TYR A 119 -15.61 6.84 8.36
C TYR A 119 -14.89 7.95 9.16
N PRO A 120 -15.60 9.01 9.57
CA PRO A 120 -14.97 10.23 10.10
C PRO A 120 -14.25 10.02 11.44
N HIS A 121 -14.66 9.04 12.24
CA HIS A 121 -14.13 8.83 13.58
C HIS A 121 -12.67 8.36 13.62
N TRP A 122 -12.16 7.74 12.55
CA TRP A 122 -10.81 7.18 12.53
C TRP A 122 -9.75 8.08 11.88
N SER A 123 -10.12 9.28 11.41
CA SER A 123 -9.19 10.28 10.81
C SER A 123 -8.31 9.72 9.69
N PHE A 124 -8.92 8.93 8.79
CA PHE A 124 -8.21 8.27 7.70
C PHE A 124 -7.58 9.23 6.70
N ASP A 125 -8.14 10.43 6.57
CA ASP A 125 -7.61 11.53 5.77
C ASP A 125 -6.20 11.96 6.19
N THR A 126 -5.85 11.85 7.47
CA THR A 126 -4.54 12.26 7.99
C THR A 126 -3.63 11.07 8.22
N ASN A 127 -4.12 10.02 8.90
CA ASN A 127 -3.29 8.89 9.29
C ASN A 127 -3.22 7.79 8.24
N LYS A 128 -4.05 7.81 7.19
CA LYS A 128 -4.07 6.81 6.11
C LYS A 128 -4.22 5.35 6.59
N GLY A 129 -4.77 5.16 7.79
CA GLY A 129 -4.95 3.86 8.45
C GLY A 129 -3.80 3.44 9.37
N TYR A 130 -2.75 4.25 9.54
CA TYR A 130 -1.63 3.96 10.44
C TYR A 130 -2.01 4.15 11.92
N PRO A 131 -1.37 3.40 12.85
CA PRO A 131 -1.69 3.39 14.27
C PRO A 131 -1.30 4.67 15.04
N CYS A 132 -1.86 5.82 14.69
CA CYS A 132 -1.65 7.06 15.44
C CYS A 132 -2.54 7.10 16.72
N PRO A 133 -2.26 8.00 17.67
CA PRO A 133 -3.05 8.13 18.90
C PRO A 133 -4.55 8.33 18.66
N VAL A 134 -4.93 9.15 17.68
CA VAL A 134 -6.34 9.41 17.33
C VAL A 134 -7.00 8.15 16.78
N HIS A 135 -6.33 7.43 15.86
CA HIS A 135 -6.83 6.17 15.32
C HIS A 135 -7.01 5.13 16.42
N LYS A 136 -6.02 4.99 17.32
CA LYS A 136 -6.10 4.11 18.49
C LYS A 136 -7.30 4.43 19.36
N ALA A 137 -7.49 5.70 19.72
CA ALA A 137 -8.63 6.14 20.51
C ALA A 137 -9.97 5.87 19.81
N ALA A 138 -10.05 6.07 18.49
CA ALA A 138 -11.24 5.76 17.71
C ALA A 138 -11.56 4.26 17.69
N LEU A 139 -10.55 3.40 17.50
CA LEU A 139 -10.71 1.96 17.64
C LEU A 139 -11.16 1.57 19.05
N SER A 140 -10.67 2.27 20.08
CA SER A 140 -11.07 2.05 21.47
C SER A 140 -12.52 2.42 21.76
N GLY A 141 -12.98 3.55 21.23
CA GLY A 141 -14.34 4.05 21.47
C GLY A 141 -15.41 3.42 20.57
N TYR A 142 -15.11 3.28 19.28
CA TYR A 142 -16.08 2.90 18.24
C TYR A 142 -15.85 1.49 17.67
N GLY A 143 -14.74 0.84 18.00
CA GLY A 143 -14.34 -0.42 17.38
C GLY A 143 -13.78 -0.25 15.96
N PRO A 144 -13.54 -1.35 15.22
CA PRO A 144 -13.11 -1.31 13.82
C PRO A 144 -14.27 -0.92 12.88
N SER A 145 -13.97 -0.09 11.89
CA SER A 145 -14.84 0.20 10.74
C SER A 145 -14.84 -0.96 9.73
N ALA A 146 -15.65 -0.84 8.67
CA ALA A 146 -15.74 -1.84 7.60
C ALA A 146 -14.45 -1.99 6.77
N ILE A 147 -13.57 -0.98 6.76
CA ILE A 147 -12.32 -1.00 5.98
C ILE A 147 -11.08 -1.38 6.79
N HIS A 148 -11.22 -1.66 8.10
CA HIS A 148 -10.10 -2.16 8.90
C HIS A 148 -9.82 -3.63 8.57
N ARG A 149 -8.54 -3.96 8.46
CA ARG A 149 -8.04 -5.35 8.47
C ARG A 149 -8.14 -5.90 9.88
N ARG A 150 -8.96 -6.91 10.08
CA ARG A 150 -9.33 -7.42 11.40
C ARG A 150 -8.28 -8.37 11.97
N THR A 151 -7.57 -9.11 11.12
CA THR A 151 -6.48 -10.00 11.59
C THR A 151 -5.18 -9.22 11.83
N TRP A 152 -5.09 -7.99 11.32
CA TRP A 152 -3.91 -7.10 11.39
C TRP A 152 -4.07 -5.87 12.28
N VAL A 153 -5.13 -5.78 13.08
CA VAL A 153 -5.25 -4.70 14.07
C VAL A 153 -4.00 -4.77 14.97
N PHE A 154 -3.43 -3.63 15.34
CA PHE A 154 -2.21 -3.56 16.15
C PHE A 154 -2.47 -3.64 17.67
N MET A 155 -3.65 -4.10 18.10
CA MET A 155 -4.02 -4.19 19.52
C MET A 155 -4.67 -5.53 19.86
N ASP A 156 -3.95 -6.42 20.55
CA ASP A 156 -4.37 -7.78 20.91
C ASP A 156 -5.72 -7.86 21.64
N ASN A 157 -6.14 -6.78 22.29
CA ASN A 157 -7.27 -6.78 23.23
C ASN A 157 -8.33 -5.69 22.98
N TYR A 158 -8.36 -5.03 21.82
CA TYR A 158 -9.24 -3.87 21.63
C TYR A 158 -10.47 -4.17 20.76
N ASN A 159 -11.43 -4.83 21.38
CA ASN A 159 -12.84 -4.46 21.25
C ASN A 159 -13.58 -4.88 22.54
N PRO A 160 -14.05 -3.95 23.39
CA PRO A 160 -14.89 -4.32 24.54
C PRO A 160 -16.22 -4.97 24.12
N TRP A 161 -16.59 -4.87 22.84
CA TRP A 161 -17.88 -5.32 22.29
C TRP A 161 -17.82 -6.54 21.38
N THR A 162 -16.63 -7.03 20.99
CA THR A 162 -16.54 -8.27 20.21
C THR A 162 -15.56 -9.24 20.86
N ALA A 163 -16.08 -10.34 21.38
CA ALA A 163 -15.33 -11.53 21.80
C ALA A 163 -14.63 -12.26 20.62
N ILE A 164 -14.29 -11.56 19.54
CA ILE A 164 -13.62 -12.11 18.37
C ILE A 164 -12.14 -12.28 18.74
N ARG A 165 -11.79 -13.52 19.10
CA ARG A 165 -10.41 -13.92 19.32
C ARG A 165 -9.63 -13.83 18.01
N ARG A 166 -8.42 -13.27 18.06
CA ARG A 166 -7.48 -13.30 16.94
C ARG A 166 -7.15 -14.74 16.58
N VAL A 167 -7.27 -15.07 15.30
CA VAL A 167 -6.71 -16.30 14.72
C VAL A 167 -5.72 -15.85 13.65
N PRO A 168 -4.40 -15.99 13.87
CA PRO A 168 -3.42 -15.74 12.82
C PRO A 168 -3.67 -16.68 11.64
N PRO A 169 -3.53 -16.22 10.38
CA PRO A 169 -3.48 -17.13 9.24
C PRO A 169 -2.37 -18.16 9.42
N ALA A 170 -2.60 -19.40 8.99
CA ALA A 170 -1.63 -20.48 9.14
C ALA A 170 -0.28 -20.11 8.48
N GLY A 171 0.80 -20.13 9.27
CA GLY A 171 2.17 -19.94 8.77
C GLY A 171 2.75 -18.52 8.89
N GLN A 172 2.09 -17.55 9.53
CA GLN A 172 2.68 -16.24 9.82
C GLN A 172 3.02 -16.06 11.31
N SER A 173 4.30 -15.82 11.61
CA SER A 173 4.80 -15.57 12.96
C SER A 173 4.94 -14.10 13.34
N THR A 174 4.92 -13.19 12.34
CA THR A 174 5.11 -11.73 12.55
C THR A 174 4.18 -10.88 11.69
N LEU A 175 3.90 -9.67 12.18
CA LEU A 175 3.17 -8.59 11.49
C LEU A 175 4.05 -7.81 10.49
N PHE A 176 5.20 -8.35 10.11
CA PHE A 176 6.18 -7.77 9.19
C PHE A 176 6.84 -8.87 8.38
#